data_AF-A0A1B9K894-F1
#
_entry.id   AF-A0A1B9K894-F1
#
_cell.length_a   1.000
_cell.length_b   1.000
_cell.length_c   1.000
_cell.angle_alpha   90.00
_cell.angle_beta   90.00
_cell.angle_gamma   90.00
#
_symmetry.space_group_name_H-M   'P 1'
#
loop_
_entity.id
_entity.type
_entity.pdbx_description
1 polymer ?
#
loop_
_entity_poly.entity_id
_entity_poly.type
_entity_poly.pdbx_seq_one_letter_code
_entity_poly.pdbx_strand_id
1 'polypeptide(L)'
;MNPKNNDKYPSNDHQLNILQPQTAPSRLFTILRRLIPFAMIWVSLVLMFGVICMYTNAMGQDEFYRFIFFLHNPIVVALNSLALLIALLHSILWFNSTSKIASLSQGNQKSRAWLISAGLWIVTIAISIYLLLLVLK
;
A
#
# COMPACT_ATOMS: atom_id res chain seq x y z
N MET A 1 -27.70 18.13 54.80
CA MET A 1 -27.07 18.65 53.57
C MET A 1 -26.15 17.56 53.01
N ASN A 2 -26.55 16.87 51.94
CA ASN A 2 -25.72 15.85 51.28
C ASN A 2 -25.82 16.03 49.77
N PRO A 3 -24.81 16.58 49.07
CA PRO A 3 -24.83 16.71 47.62
C PRO A 3 -23.81 15.76 47.00
N LYS A 4 -24.22 14.53 46.68
CA LYS A 4 -23.50 13.66 45.73
C LYS A 4 -24.48 12.70 45.05
N ASN A 5 -25.02 13.11 43.90
CA ASN A 5 -25.52 12.19 42.89
C ASN A 5 -25.12 12.69 41.49
N ASN A 6 -23.82 12.65 41.27
CA ASN A 6 -23.16 13.00 40.03
C ASN A 6 -23.78 12.20 38.87
N ASP A 7 -24.10 12.94 37.82
CA ASP A 7 -24.78 12.48 36.61
C ASP A 7 -24.06 11.29 35.97
N LYS A 8 -24.77 10.16 35.84
CA LYS A 8 -24.38 9.06 34.97
C LYS A 8 -24.63 9.46 33.52
N TYR A 9 -23.63 10.02 32.86
CA TYR A 9 -23.56 9.92 31.41
C TYR A 9 -23.22 8.47 31.05
N PRO A 10 -24.00 7.80 30.17
CA PRO A 10 -23.60 6.51 29.64
C PRO A 10 -22.38 6.73 28.74
N SER A 11 -21.23 6.16 29.13
CA SER A 11 -20.07 6.07 28.25
C SER A 11 -20.43 5.19 27.05
N ASN A 12 -20.44 5.80 25.87
CA ASN A 12 -20.70 5.16 24.60
C ASN A 12 -19.49 4.33 24.11
N ASP A 13 -18.88 3.55 25.01
CA ASP A 13 -17.71 2.70 24.72
C ASP A 13 -18.05 1.57 23.72
N HIS A 14 -19.34 1.33 23.46
CA HIS A 14 -19.80 0.39 22.45
C HIS A 14 -19.65 0.88 21.00
N GLN A 15 -19.51 2.19 20.74
CA GLN A 15 -19.28 2.67 19.36
C GLN A 15 -17.82 2.63 18.93
N LEU A 16 -16.86 2.73 19.86
CA LEU A 16 -15.43 2.67 19.54
C LEU A 16 -14.94 1.24 19.24
N ASN A 17 -15.74 0.22 19.57
CA ASN A 17 -15.40 -1.19 19.34
C ASN A 17 -15.85 -1.71 17.96
N ILE A 18 -16.68 -0.96 17.23
CA ILE A 18 -17.14 -1.34 15.87
C ILE A 18 -16.06 -1.01 14.81
N LEU A 19 -15.03 -0.25 15.19
CA LEU A 19 -13.89 0.11 14.33
C LEU A 19 -12.57 -0.59 14.72
N GLN A 20 -12.62 -1.73 15.40
CA GLN A 20 -11.45 -2.60 15.52
C GLN A 20 -11.76 -3.97 14.93
N PRO A 21 -11.19 -4.34 13.77
CA PRO A 21 -11.22 -5.72 13.33
C PRO A 21 -10.42 -6.57 14.33
N GLN A 22 -11.15 -7.25 15.20
CA GLN A 22 -10.73 -8.40 15.98
C GLN A 22 -10.37 -9.55 15.03
N THR A 23 -9.16 -9.50 14.48
CA THR A 23 -8.42 -10.67 14.04
C THR A 23 -7.03 -10.41 14.55
N ALA A 24 -6.53 -11.12 15.56
CA ALA A 24 -5.15 -10.98 16.00
C ALA A 24 -4.27 -11.17 14.76
N PRO A 25 -3.75 -10.09 14.13
CA PRO A 25 -2.94 -10.27 12.95
C PRO A 25 -1.66 -10.90 13.46
N SER A 26 -1.09 -11.88 12.75
CA SER A 26 0.30 -12.28 12.97
C SER A 26 1.13 -11.00 13.17
N ARG A 27 1.83 -10.84 14.29
CA ARG A 27 2.48 -9.56 14.68
C ARG A 27 3.30 -8.96 13.52
N LEU A 28 3.86 -9.83 12.68
CA LEU A 28 4.53 -9.51 11.42
C LEU A 28 3.69 -8.66 10.45
N PHE A 29 2.42 -8.95 10.24
CA PHE A 29 1.54 -8.18 9.34
C PHE A 29 1.31 -6.75 9.83
N THR A 30 1.17 -6.56 11.14
CA THR A 30 1.04 -5.23 11.75
C THR A 30 2.33 -4.43 11.62
N ILE A 31 3.49 -5.07 11.83
CA ILE A 31 4.80 -4.45 11.65
C ILE A 31 5.01 -4.10 10.18
N LEU A 32 4.75 -5.04 9.27
CA LEU A 32 4.91 -4.86 7.82
C LEU A 32 4.02 -3.72 7.30
N ARG A 33 2.80 -3.58 7.85
CA ARG A 33 1.93 -2.43 7.54
C ARG A 33 2.54 -1.09 7.95
N ARG A 34 3.24 -1.02 9.10
CA ARG A 34 3.94 0.20 9.53
C ARG A 34 5.17 0.50 8.67
N LEU A 35 5.74 -0.50 7.98
CA LEU A 35 6.86 -0.31 7.06
C LEU A 35 6.44 0.12 5.65
N ILE A 36 5.15 0.05 5.29
CA ILE A 36 4.62 0.52 4.00
C ILE A 36 5.08 1.95 3.65
N PRO A 37 4.90 2.98 4.50
CA PRO A 37 5.32 4.33 4.16
C PRO A 37 6.83 4.44 3.94
N PHE A 38 7.63 3.70 4.72
CA PHE A 38 9.08 3.68 4.55
C PHE A 38 9.49 3.11 3.18
N ALA A 39 8.90 1.97 2.79
CA ALA A 39 9.14 1.37 1.48
C ALA A 39 8.68 2.27 0.32
N MET A 40 7.55 2.96 0.45
CA MET A 40 7.04 3.89 -0.57
C MET A 40 7.96 5.10 -0.74
N ILE A 41 8.44 5.68 0.37
CA ILE A 41 9.41 6.79 0.32
C ILE A 41 10.72 6.33 -0.31
N TRP A 42 11.21 5.14 0.06
CA TRP A 42 12.41 4.55 -0.54
C TRP A 42 12.29 4.40 -2.06
N VAL A 43 11.21 3.78 -2.53
CA VAL A 43 10.96 3.61 -3.97
C VAL A 43 10.87 4.96 -4.67
N SER A 44 10.13 5.92 -4.10
CA SER A 44 10.03 7.27 -4.64
C SER A 44 11.41 7.95 -4.78
N LEU A 45 12.27 7.80 -3.77
CA LEU A 45 13.62 8.37 -3.77
C LEU A 45 14.52 7.70 -4.82
N VAL A 46 14.45 6.38 -4.97
CA VAL A 46 15.17 5.63 -6.02
C VAL A 46 14.71 6.04 -7.41
N LEU A 47 13.40 6.19 -7.63
CA LEU A 47 12.85 6.67 -8.92
C LEU A 47 13.27 8.11 -9.21
N MET A 48 13.17 9.02 -8.23
CA MET A 48 13.60 10.40 -8.39
C MET A 48 15.08 10.49 -8.76
N PHE A 49 15.93 9.72 -8.07
CA PHE A 49 17.36 9.63 -8.40
C PHE A 49 17.58 9.12 -9.83
N GLY A 50 16.84 8.08 -10.24
CA GLY A 50 16.89 7.57 -11.61
C GLY A 50 16.48 8.58 -12.68
N VAL A 51 15.42 9.34 -12.45
CA VAL A 51 14.97 10.41 -13.36
C VAL A 51 16.00 11.52 -13.46
N ILE A 52 16.62 11.91 -12.34
CA ILE A 52 17.69 12.92 -12.34
C ILE A 52 18.90 12.43 -13.14
N CYS A 53 19.34 11.18 -12.93
CA CYS A 53 20.44 10.57 -13.68
C CYS A 53 20.11 10.40 -15.18
N MET A 54 18.86 10.14 -15.54
CA MET A 54 18.42 10.10 -16.95
C MET A 54 18.46 11.49 -17.59
N TYR A 55 17.99 12.51 -16.89
CA TYR A 55 18.00 13.90 -17.37
C TYR A 55 19.44 14.42 -17.57
N THR A 56 20.35 14.11 -16.66
CA THR A 56 21.76 14.52 -16.78
C THR A 56 22.54 13.74 -17.85
N ASN A 57 22.16 12.50 -18.15
CA ASN A 57 22.74 11.73 -19.26
C ASN A 57 22.46 12.36 -20.62
N ALA A 58 21.29 12.99 -20.79
CA ALA A 58 20.98 13.78 -22.00
C ALA A 58 21.94 14.98 -22.18
N MET A 59 22.66 15.39 -21.13
CA MET A 59 23.67 16.45 -21.15
C MET A 59 25.12 15.93 -21.27
N GLY A 60 25.31 14.62 -21.53
CA GLY A 60 26.61 14.04 -21.85
C GLY A 60 27.43 13.54 -20.65
N GLN A 61 26.78 13.15 -19.55
CA GLN A 61 27.48 12.61 -18.36
C GLN A 61 27.14 11.13 -18.13
N ASP A 62 28.14 10.30 -17.82
CA ASP A 62 28.05 8.85 -17.51
C ASP A 62 27.25 8.49 -16.23
N GLU A 63 26.52 9.45 -15.67
CA GLU A 63 25.79 9.35 -14.41
C GLU A 63 24.67 8.31 -14.44
N PHE A 64 24.10 8.03 -15.61
CA PHE A 64 23.12 6.96 -15.76
C PHE A 64 23.74 5.57 -15.56
N TYR A 65 24.96 5.34 -16.05
CA TYR A 65 25.66 4.07 -15.81
C TYR A 65 25.96 3.89 -14.32
N ARG A 66 26.31 4.98 -13.61
CA ARG A 66 26.53 4.95 -12.16
C ARG A 66 25.24 4.63 -11.40
N PHE A 67 24.09 5.12 -11.86
CA PHE A 67 22.78 4.74 -11.32
C PHE A 67 22.46 3.26 -11.53
N ILE A 68 22.70 2.71 -12.73
CA ILE A 68 22.49 1.28 -13.00
C ILE A 68 23.41 0.42 -12.12
N PHE A 69 24.67 0.82 -11.94
CA PHE A 69 25.59 0.13 -11.03
C PHE A 69 25.10 0.16 -9.58
N PHE A 70 24.55 1.29 -9.13
CA PHE A 70 23.92 1.41 -7.82
C PHE A 70 22.71 0.47 -7.65
N LEU A 71 21.84 0.39 -8.67
CA LEU A 71 20.70 -0.54 -8.70
C LEU A 71 21.12 -2.01 -8.67
N HIS A 72 22.24 -2.35 -9.30
CA HIS A 72 22.76 -3.72 -9.35
C HIS A 72 23.38 -4.18 -8.02
N ASN A 73 23.59 -3.27 -7.06
CA ASN A 73 24.09 -3.63 -5.75
C ASN A 73 23.10 -4.61 -5.06
N PRO A 74 23.56 -5.79 -4.59
CA PRO A 74 22.67 -6.82 -4.04
C PRO A 74 21.80 -6.32 -2.88
N ILE A 75 22.30 -5.35 -2.11
CA ILE A 75 21.55 -4.73 -1.01
C ILE A 75 20.37 -3.90 -1.55
N VAL A 76 20.62 -3.12 -2.60
CA VAL A 76 19.61 -2.27 -3.25
C VAL A 76 18.57 -3.14 -3.97
N VAL A 77 19.02 -4.21 -4.65
CA VAL A 77 18.11 -5.20 -5.26
C VAL A 77 17.20 -5.84 -4.20
N ALA A 78 17.76 -6.24 -3.06
CA ALA A 78 16.98 -6.81 -1.96
C ALA A 78 15.95 -5.81 -1.40
N LEU A 79 16.35 -4.54 -1.20
CA LEU A 79 15.47 -3.48 -0.74
C LEU A 79 14.35 -3.18 -1.75
N ASN A 80 14.66 -3.14 -3.06
CA ASN A 80 13.65 -2.94 -4.10
C ASN A 80 12.68 -4.12 -4.19
N SER A 81 13.17 -5.36 -4.07
CA SER A 81 12.32 -6.55 -4.04
C SER A 81 11.38 -6.54 -2.83
N LEU A 82 11.90 -6.21 -1.64
CA LEU A 82 11.09 -6.05 -0.44
C LEU A 82 10.07 -4.92 -0.60
N ALA A 83 10.46 -3.79 -1.16
CA ALA A 83 9.57 -2.67 -1.39
C ALA A 83 8.45 -3.01 -2.39
N LEU A 84 8.76 -3.79 -3.43
CA LEU A 84 7.77 -4.31 -4.37
C LEU A 84 6.77 -5.25 -3.69
N LEU A 85 7.24 -6.14 -2.82
CA LEU A 85 6.38 -7.04 -2.04
C LEU A 85 5.47 -6.27 -1.08
N ILE A 86 6.01 -5.22 -0.44
CA ILE A 86 5.25 -4.31 0.43
C ILE A 86 4.21 -3.51 -0.37
N ALA A 87 4.55 -3.06 -1.58
CA ALA A 87 3.62 -2.37 -2.47
C ALA A 87 2.46 -3.28 -2.90
N LEU A 88 2.73 -4.54 -3.23
CA LEU A 88 1.69 -5.54 -3.50
C LEU A 88 0.78 -5.75 -2.29
N LEU A 89 1.35 -5.87 -1.09
CA LEU A 89 0.59 -6.00 0.15
C LEU A 89 -0.28 -4.77 0.43
N HIS A 90 0.21 -3.57 0.13
CA HIS A 90 -0.56 -2.33 0.21
C HIS A 90 -1.77 -2.36 -0.74
N SER A 91 -1.58 -2.77 -2.00
CA SER A 91 -2.67 -2.90 -2.97
C SER A 91 -3.71 -3.95 -2.55
N ILE A 92 -3.30 -5.12 -2.08
CA ILE A 92 -4.19 -6.17 -1.55
C ILE A 92 -5.06 -5.61 -0.41
N LEU A 93 -4.42 -4.91 0.53
CA LEU A 93 -5.12 -4.33 1.66
C LEU A 93 -6.09 -3.23 1.23
N TRP A 94 -5.69 -2.39 0.29
CA TRP A 94 -6.52 -1.32 -0.23
C TRP A 94 -7.73 -1.90 -0.96
N PHE A 95 -7.55 -2.91 -1.81
CA PHE A 95 -8.66 -3.59 -2.49
C PHE A 95 -9.64 -4.26 -1.52
N ASN A 96 -9.15 -4.91 -0.47
CA ASN A 96 -10.01 -5.53 0.54
C ASN A 96 -10.77 -4.48 1.37
N SER A 97 -10.13 -3.34 1.69
CA SER A 97 -10.77 -2.26 2.44
C SER A 97 -11.80 -1.52 1.57
N THR A 98 -11.46 -1.21 0.33
CA THR A 98 -12.33 -0.51 -0.63
C THR A 98 -13.53 -1.36 -1.02
N SER A 99 -13.36 -2.66 -1.27
CA SER A 99 -14.48 -3.56 -1.58
C SER A 99 -15.47 -3.71 -0.41
N LYS A 100 -14.96 -3.72 0.83
CA LYS A 100 -15.80 -3.73 2.04
C LYS A 100 -16.64 -2.46 2.16
N ILE A 101 -16.07 -1.29 1.85
CA ILE A 101 -16.78 0.00 1.88
C ILE A 101 -17.80 0.09 0.74
N ALA A 102 -17.42 -0.31 -0.47
CA ALA A 102 -18.30 -0.31 -1.64
C ALA A 102 -19.52 -1.24 -1.46
N SER A 103 -19.33 -2.39 -0.81
CA SER A 103 -20.44 -3.31 -0.49
C SER A 103 -21.37 -2.79 0.60
N LEU A 104 -20.91 -1.88 1.47
CA LEU A 104 -21.72 -1.31 2.55
C LEU A 104 -22.65 -0.20 2.03
N SER A 105 -22.22 0.54 1.00
CA SER A 105 -22.99 1.65 0.41
C SER A 105 -24.24 1.19 -0.37
N GLN A 106 -24.34 -0.09 -0.71
CA GLN A 106 -25.38 -0.56 -1.63
C GLN A 106 -26.02 -1.87 -1.18
N GLY A 107 -26.42 -1.94 0.09
CA GLY A 107 -27.56 -2.70 0.62
C GLY A 107 -27.67 -4.22 0.38
N ASN A 108 -26.80 -4.86 -0.41
CA ASN A 108 -26.99 -6.25 -0.81
C ASN A 108 -25.67 -7.03 -0.83
N GLN A 109 -25.59 -7.94 0.15
CA GLN A 109 -24.95 -9.25 0.11
C GLN A 109 -23.46 -9.32 -0.28
N LYS A 110 -22.65 -9.79 0.68
CA LYS A 110 -21.20 -10.10 0.67
C LYS A 110 -20.60 -10.65 -0.64
N SER A 111 -21.41 -11.19 -1.54
CA SER A 111 -21.03 -11.64 -2.89
C SER A 111 -20.48 -10.52 -3.80
N ARG A 112 -20.99 -9.28 -3.70
CA ARG A 112 -20.56 -8.17 -4.56
C ARG A 112 -19.22 -7.54 -4.20
N ALA A 113 -18.82 -7.58 -2.92
CA ALA A 113 -17.49 -7.11 -2.50
C ALA A 113 -16.37 -7.88 -3.23
N TRP A 114 -16.54 -9.20 -3.34
CA TRP A 114 -15.59 -10.07 -4.00
C TRP A 114 -15.47 -9.77 -5.50
N LEU A 115 -16.60 -9.49 -6.17
CA LEU A 115 -16.65 -9.07 -7.58
C LEU A 115 -15.90 -7.75 -7.82
N ILE A 116 -16.06 -6.75 -6.94
CA ILE A 116 -15.35 -5.46 -7.06
C ILE A 116 -13.84 -5.64 -6.88
N SER A 117 -13.43 -6.44 -5.90
CA SER A 117 -12.00 -6.75 -5.71
C SER A 117 -11.43 -7.49 -6.91
N ALA A 118 -12.16 -8.45 -7.49
CA ALA A 118 -11.74 -9.18 -8.68
C ALA A 118 -11.58 -8.25 -9.90
N GLY A 119 -12.51 -7.29 -10.09
CA GLY A 119 -12.41 -6.26 -11.13
C GLY A 119 -11.14 -5.41 -11.00
N LEU A 120 -10.82 -4.94 -9.80
CA LEU A 120 -9.58 -4.16 -9.57
C LEU A 120 -8.31 -4.99 -9.85
N TRP A 121 -8.32 -6.28 -9.52
CA TRP A 121 -7.22 -7.18 -9.87
C TRP A 121 -7.05 -7.36 -11.37
N ILE A 122 -8.15 -7.53 -12.12
CA ILE A 122 -8.11 -7.62 -13.59
C ILE A 122 -7.48 -6.37 -14.19
N VAL A 123 -7.90 -5.18 -13.73
CA VAL A 123 -7.32 -3.90 -14.19
C VAL A 123 -5.84 -3.82 -13.86
N THR A 124 -5.43 -4.22 -12.66
CA THR A 124 -4.02 -4.20 -12.24
C THR A 124 -3.17 -5.13 -13.10
N ILE A 125 -3.65 -6.35 -13.39
CA ILE A 125 -2.96 -7.30 -14.25
C ILE A 125 -2.88 -6.76 -15.68
N ALA A 126 -3.97 -6.20 -16.21
CA ALA A 126 -3.99 -5.60 -17.55
C ALA A 126 -2.98 -4.46 -17.67
N ILE A 127 -2.92 -3.56 -16.69
CA ILE A 127 -1.94 -2.46 -16.64
C ILE A 127 -0.51 -3.02 -16.60
N SER A 128 -0.27 -4.06 -15.78
CA SER A 128 1.06 -4.67 -15.64
C SER A 128 1.52 -5.33 -16.93
N ILE A 129 0.63 -6.03 -17.64
CA ILE A 129 0.93 -6.65 -18.95
C ILE A 129 1.22 -5.56 -19.99
N TYR A 130 0.42 -4.50 -20.02
CA TYR A 130 0.59 -3.39 -20.94
C TYR A 130 1.94 -2.68 -20.74
N LEU A 131 2.31 -2.36 -19.49
CA LEU A 131 3.61 -1.80 -19.14
C LEU A 131 4.77 -2.71 -19.57
N LEU A 132 4.64 -4.01 -19.34
CA LEU A 132 5.68 -4.97 -19.72
C LEU A 132 5.86 -5.06 -21.23
N LEU A 133 4.77 -5.05 -22.00
CA LEU A 133 4.82 -4.99 -23.45
C LEU A 133 5.44 -3.69 -23.96
N LEU A 134 5.14 -2.55 -23.32
CA LEU A 134 5.68 -1.26 -23.69
C LEU A 134 7.19 -1.16 -23.42
N VAL A 135 7.67 -1.73 -22.32
CA VAL A 135 9.10 -1.74 -21.97
C VAL A 135 9.90 -2.73 -22.82
N LEU A 136 9.30 -3.86 -23.20
CA LEU A 136 9.96 -4.88 -24.01
C LEU A 136 10.00 -4.53 -25.51
N LYS A 137 9.16 -3.60 -25.96
CA LYS A 137 9.01 -3.20 -27.35
C LYS A 137 9.93 -2.05 -27.73
#